data_AF-A0A1G6RPH0-F1
#
_entry.id   AF-A0A1G6RPH0-F1
#
_cell.length_a   1.000
_cell.length_b   1.000
_cell.length_c   1.000
_cell.angle_alpha   90.00
_cell.angle_beta   90.00
_cell.angle_gamma   90.00
#
_symmetry.space_group_name_H-M   'P 1'
#
loop_
_entity.id
_entity.type
_entity.pdbx_description
1 polymer ?
#
loop_
_entity_poly.entity_id
_entity_poly.type
_entity_poly.pdbx_seq_one_letter_code
_entity_poly.pdbx_strand_id
1 'polypeptide(L)'
;MFKLTERQTGVAVSVAYQDLTITVDTSFDTVLRCMEAAQDPYFGAIDRLVLTYYLLVPEHAKYEQRFDLTDIAAVIALAYQAINGDVVSDEEAEEIVDFTYDAERIYASFMKDYGLDLIKAQGNLSWAHFMVLFNGLSDDTPIMKAIHYRTCQVPKGSEYAEERKRIIKLKRHYELPSHKKAREAATVAALYDLRDQAK
;
A
#
# COMPACT_ATOMS: atom_id res chain seq x y z
N MET A 1 -9.83 -8.74 14.58
CA MET A 1 -10.04 -7.75 15.67
C MET A 1 -8.83 -7.80 16.58
N PHE A 2 -8.05 -6.70 16.65
CA PHE A 2 -6.87 -6.59 17.51
C PHE A 2 -7.26 -6.62 18.99
N LYS A 3 -6.60 -7.44 19.82
CA LYS A 3 -6.84 -7.52 21.28
C LYS A 3 -5.55 -7.26 22.05
N LEU A 4 -5.61 -6.35 23.03
CA LEU A 4 -4.47 -6.05 23.92
C LEU A 4 -4.04 -7.23 24.80
N THR A 5 -4.86 -8.28 24.89
CA THR A 5 -4.58 -9.50 25.65
C THR A 5 -4.04 -10.65 24.79
N GLU A 6 -3.98 -10.47 23.47
CA GLU A 6 -3.32 -11.43 22.61
C GLU A 6 -1.82 -11.41 22.87
N ARG A 7 -1.28 -12.58 23.23
CA ARG A 7 0.17 -12.81 23.22
C ARG A 7 0.58 -12.94 21.75
N GLN A 8 0.64 -11.85 21.00
CA GLN A 8 1.26 -11.89 19.68
C GLN A 8 2.74 -12.16 19.87
N THR A 9 3.14 -13.40 19.62
CA THR A 9 4.53 -13.85 19.62
C THR A 9 5.18 -13.48 18.29
N GLY A 10 5.37 -12.19 18.03
CA GLY A 10 6.15 -11.68 16.90
C GLY A 10 5.36 -11.43 15.60
N VAL A 11 6.12 -11.25 14.51
CA VAL A 11 5.62 -10.94 13.15
C VAL A 11 5.27 -12.17 12.33
N ALA A 12 5.51 -13.38 12.85
CA ALA A 12 5.28 -14.61 12.12
C ALA A 12 3.91 -15.21 12.46
N VAL A 13 3.19 -15.68 11.44
CA VAL A 13 1.94 -16.45 11.57
C VAL A 13 2.08 -17.81 10.92
N SER A 14 1.24 -18.77 11.28
CA SER A 14 1.24 -20.10 10.67
C SER A 14 0.00 -20.27 9.79
N VAL A 15 0.21 -20.71 8.55
CA VAL A 15 -0.87 -21.11 7.63
C VAL A 15 -0.80 -22.61 7.36
N ALA A 16 -1.95 -23.27 7.32
CA ALA A 16 -2.05 -24.70 7.01
C ALA A 16 -2.22 -24.88 5.49
N TYR A 17 -1.35 -25.69 4.88
CA TYR A 17 -1.44 -26.02 3.45
C TYR A 17 -1.07 -27.48 3.24
N GLN A 18 -1.99 -28.26 2.66
CA GLN A 18 -1.86 -29.73 2.56
C GLN A 18 -1.61 -30.35 3.96
N ASP A 19 -0.57 -31.19 4.10
CA ASP A 19 -0.09 -31.79 5.36
C ASP A 19 0.88 -30.88 6.13
N LEU A 20 1.15 -29.67 5.64
CA LEU A 20 2.18 -28.77 6.17
C LEU A 20 1.58 -27.62 6.98
N THR A 21 2.35 -27.18 7.97
CA THR A 21 2.19 -25.89 8.63
C THR A 21 3.34 -24.99 8.17
N ILE A 22 3.02 -23.90 7.48
CA ILE A 22 3.99 -22.99 6.87
C ILE A 22 4.05 -21.71 7.71
N THR A 23 5.26 -21.30 8.05
CA THR A 23 5.51 -20.02 8.72
C THR A 23 5.55 -18.90 7.68
N VAL A 24 4.73 -17.88 7.90
CA VAL A 24 4.62 -16.68 7.06
C VAL A 24 5.10 -15.47 7.84
N ASP A 25 6.00 -14.68 7.26
CA ASP A 25 6.38 -13.37 7.79
C ASP A 25 5.34 -12.32 7.40
N THR A 26 4.76 -11.68 8.41
CA THR A 26 3.76 -10.61 8.28
C THR A 26 4.30 -9.26 8.70
N SER A 27 5.63 -9.11 8.82
CA SER A 27 6.25 -7.82 9.10
C SER A 27 5.86 -6.78 8.04
N PHE A 28 5.66 -5.53 8.47
CA PHE A 28 5.17 -4.50 7.57
C PHE A 28 6.13 -4.27 6.39
N ASP A 29 7.44 -4.36 6.62
CA ASP A 29 8.45 -4.17 5.58
C ASP A 29 8.48 -5.34 4.59
N THR A 30 8.20 -6.57 5.01
CA THR A 30 7.99 -7.69 4.09
C THR A 30 6.77 -7.45 3.20
N VAL A 31 5.64 -6.97 3.76
CA VAL A 31 4.45 -6.63 2.97
C VAL A 31 4.73 -5.49 1.97
N LEU A 32 5.43 -4.44 2.40
CA LEU A 32 5.81 -3.34 1.52
C LEU A 32 6.73 -3.81 0.38
N ARG A 33 7.70 -4.70 0.65
CA ARG A 33 8.54 -5.29 -0.40
C ARG A 33 7.74 -6.12 -1.40
N CYS A 34 6.71 -6.84 -0.94
CA CYS A 34 5.80 -7.55 -1.85
C CYS A 34 5.04 -6.57 -2.76
N MET A 35 4.58 -5.43 -2.23
CA MET A 35 3.93 -4.38 -3.02
C MET A 35 4.90 -3.75 -4.04
N GLU A 36 6.14 -3.46 -3.65
CA GLU A 36 7.19 -2.96 -4.54
C GLU A 36 7.48 -3.94 -5.67
N ALA A 37 7.71 -5.22 -5.35
CA ALA A 37 7.96 -6.27 -6.33
C ALA A 37 6.77 -6.45 -7.30
N ALA A 38 5.53 -6.30 -6.81
CA ALA A 38 4.33 -6.38 -7.62
C ALA A 38 4.21 -5.23 -8.64
N GLN A 39 4.82 -4.08 -8.39
CA GLN A 39 4.77 -2.91 -9.27
C GLN A 39 6.02 -2.75 -10.16
N ASP A 40 7.10 -3.48 -9.87
CA ASP A 40 8.36 -3.36 -10.60
C ASP A 40 8.22 -3.83 -12.07
N PRO A 41 8.51 -2.95 -13.05
CA PRO A 41 8.32 -3.24 -14.47
C PRO A 41 9.32 -4.26 -15.04
N TYR A 42 10.40 -4.60 -14.32
CA TYR A 42 11.42 -5.54 -14.77
C TYR A 42 11.11 -7.00 -14.43
N PHE A 43 10.17 -7.26 -13.51
CA PHE A 43 9.75 -8.62 -13.16
C PHE A 43 8.55 -9.07 -13.99
N GLY A 44 8.66 -10.26 -14.61
CA GLY A 44 7.53 -10.95 -15.22
C GLY A 44 6.58 -11.52 -14.17
N ALA A 45 5.40 -11.99 -14.59
CA ALA A 45 4.37 -12.50 -13.68
C ALA A 45 4.88 -13.67 -12.79
N ILE A 46 5.69 -14.56 -13.35
CA ILE A 46 6.28 -15.69 -12.62
C ILE A 46 7.33 -15.21 -11.62
N ASP A 47 8.19 -14.27 -12.01
CA ASP A 47 9.22 -13.71 -11.12
C ASP A 47 8.56 -13.03 -9.91
N ARG A 48 7.50 -12.23 -10.15
CA ARG A 48 6.73 -11.58 -9.08
C ARG A 48 6.12 -12.59 -8.13
N LEU A 49 5.55 -13.68 -8.66
CA LEU A 49 4.96 -14.75 -7.86
C LEU A 49 6.01 -15.42 -6.96
N VAL A 50 7.14 -15.83 -7.56
CA VAL A 50 8.22 -16.52 -6.83
C VAL A 50 8.88 -15.60 -5.80
N LEU A 51 9.14 -14.33 -6.16
CA LEU A 51 9.70 -13.35 -5.23
C LEU A 51 8.77 -13.07 -4.05
N THR A 52 7.46 -12.91 -4.30
CA THR A 52 6.46 -12.73 -3.25
C THR A 52 6.48 -13.92 -2.28
N TYR A 53 6.57 -15.15 -2.80
CA TYR A 53 6.70 -16.34 -1.97
C TYR A 53 7.98 -16.35 -1.14
N TYR A 54 9.12 -16.00 -1.73
CA TYR A 54 10.39 -15.96 -1.00
C TYR A 54 10.42 -14.89 0.10
N LEU A 55 9.76 -13.76 -0.13
CA LEU A 55 9.62 -12.70 0.87
C LEU A 55 8.71 -13.15 2.03
N LEU A 56 7.57 -13.76 1.72
CA LEU A 56 6.56 -14.14 2.72
C LEU A 56 6.92 -15.41 3.49
N VAL A 57 7.73 -16.32 2.93
CA VAL A 57 8.02 -17.63 3.53
C VAL A 57 9.53 -17.73 3.80
N PRO A 58 10.00 -17.34 5.01
CA PRO A 58 11.43 -17.35 5.35
C PRO A 58 12.11 -18.71 5.17
N GLU A 59 11.34 -19.80 5.32
CA GLU A 59 11.84 -21.18 5.20
C GLU A 59 11.50 -21.81 3.84
N HIS A 60 11.28 -21.01 2.79
CA HIS A 60 10.87 -21.47 1.46
C HIS A 60 11.71 -22.63 0.91
N ALA A 61 13.02 -22.63 1.21
CA ALA A 61 13.98 -23.61 0.71
C ALA A 61 13.63 -25.06 1.14
N LYS A 62 12.90 -25.22 2.25
CA LYS A 62 12.42 -26.55 2.70
C LYS A 62 11.41 -27.18 1.75
N TYR A 63 10.78 -26.37 0.88
CA TYR A 63 9.66 -26.79 0.06
C TYR A 63 9.95 -26.76 -1.45
N GLU A 64 11.18 -26.39 -1.87
CA GLU A 64 11.55 -26.25 -3.29
C GLU A 64 11.28 -27.49 -4.15
N GLN A 65 11.40 -28.69 -3.57
CA GLN A 65 11.13 -29.95 -4.26
C GLN A 65 9.66 -30.41 -4.15
N ARG A 66 8.86 -29.77 -3.28
CA ARG A 66 7.46 -30.13 -3.03
C ARG A 66 6.47 -29.22 -3.74
N PHE A 67 6.82 -27.96 -3.97
CA PHE A 67 5.89 -26.95 -4.48
C PHE A 67 6.16 -26.63 -5.95
N ASP A 68 5.11 -26.72 -6.74
CA ASP A 68 5.05 -26.10 -8.06
C ASP A 68 4.50 -24.65 -7.97
N LEU A 69 4.31 -24.00 -9.14
CA LEU A 69 3.79 -22.64 -9.19
C LEU A 69 2.36 -22.51 -8.65
N THR A 70 1.55 -23.57 -8.75
CA THR A 70 0.18 -23.61 -8.22
C THR A 70 0.20 -23.69 -6.70
N ASP A 71 1.08 -24.52 -6.14
CA ASP A 71 1.28 -24.60 -4.69
C ASP A 71 1.75 -23.25 -4.13
N ILE A 72 2.74 -22.63 -4.79
CA ILE A 72 3.24 -21.30 -4.43
C ILE A 72 2.10 -20.26 -4.42
N ALA A 73 1.28 -20.23 -5.48
CA ALA A 73 0.16 -19.29 -5.57
C ALA A 73 -0.87 -19.51 -4.45
N ALA A 74 -1.18 -20.77 -4.12
CA ALA A 74 -2.10 -21.10 -3.03
C ALA A 74 -1.55 -20.68 -1.65
N VAL A 75 -0.26 -20.88 -1.40
CA VAL A 75 0.38 -20.45 -0.14
C VAL A 75 0.39 -18.92 -0.02
N ILE A 76 0.67 -18.20 -1.11
CA ILE A 76 0.58 -16.72 -1.13
C ILE A 76 -0.85 -16.27 -0.82
N ALA A 77 -1.87 -16.90 -1.39
CA ALA A 77 -3.27 -16.55 -1.11
C ALA A 77 -3.61 -16.74 0.38
N LEU A 78 -3.17 -17.85 0.98
CA LEU A 78 -3.33 -18.09 2.42
C LEU A 78 -2.56 -17.08 3.27
N ALA A 79 -1.35 -16.72 2.86
CA ALA A 79 -0.55 -15.70 3.54
C ALA A 79 -1.26 -14.33 3.52
N TYR A 80 -1.79 -13.89 2.37
CA TYR A 80 -2.53 -12.64 2.29
C TYR A 80 -3.83 -12.66 3.08
N GLN A 81 -4.54 -13.79 3.13
CA GLN A 81 -5.69 -13.94 4.01
C GLN A 81 -5.30 -13.78 5.48
N ALA A 82 -4.15 -14.33 5.89
CA ALA A 82 -3.66 -14.18 7.25
C ALA A 82 -3.21 -12.74 7.57
N ILE A 83 -2.64 -12.02 6.59
CA ILE A 83 -2.14 -10.64 6.72
C ILE A 83 -3.30 -9.63 6.78
N ASN A 84 -4.28 -9.75 5.90
CA ASN A 84 -5.35 -8.76 5.73
C ASN A 84 -6.66 -9.14 6.45
N GLY A 85 -6.83 -10.40 6.86
CA GLY A 85 -8.11 -10.94 7.29
C GLY A 85 -9.10 -11.06 6.13
N ASP A 86 -10.40 -11.17 6.44
CA ASP A 86 -11.48 -11.30 5.45
C ASP A 86 -11.81 -9.97 4.72
N VAL A 87 -10.87 -9.03 4.65
CA VAL A 87 -11.08 -7.74 4.00
C VAL A 87 -11.07 -7.96 2.48
N VAL A 88 -12.27 -7.92 1.90
CA VAL A 88 -12.46 -7.83 0.45
C VAL A 88 -12.03 -6.43 0.03
N SER A 89 -11.01 -6.31 -0.81
CA SER A 89 -10.65 -5.01 -1.40
C SER A 89 -11.73 -4.59 -2.39
N ASP A 90 -12.32 -3.42 -2.19
CA ASP A 90 -13.11 -2.78 -3.25
C ASP A 90 -12.14 -2.35 -4.37
N GLU A 91 -12.21 -3.05 -5.51
CA GLU A 91 -11.32 -2.84 -6.67
C GLU A 91 -11.50 -1.46 -7.35
N GLU A 92 -12.48 -0.67 -6.93
CA GLU A 92 -12.87 0.61 -7.55
C GLU A 92 -12.43 1.87 -6.78
N ALA A 93 -11.77 1.74 -5.63
CA ALA A 93 -11.32 2.90 -4.86
C ALA A 93 -10.10 3.56 -5.51
N GLU A 94 -10.16 4.88 -5.77
CA GLU A 94 -8.98 5.66 -6.18
C GLU A 94 -7.86 5.49 -5.14
N GLU A 95 -6.62 5.36 -5.61
CA GLU A 95 -5.45 5.22 -4.76
C GLU A 95 -5.22 6.52 -3.97
N ILE A 96 -5.48 6.50 -2.67
CA ILE A 96 -5.29 7.68 -1.80
C ILE A 96 -3.87 7.72 -1.22
N VAL A 97 -3.23 6.56 -1.09
CA VAL A 97 -1.91 6.36 -0.50
C VAL A 97 -1.11 5.43 -1.40
N ASP A 98 0.10 5.84 -1.74
CA ASP A 98 1.12 5.00 -2.37
C ASP A 98 2.25 4.87 -1.34
N PHE A 99 2.37 3.71 -0.70
CA PHE A 99 3.33 3.50 0.39
C PHE A 99 4.80 3.71 -0.03
N THR A 100 5.11 3.53 -1.32
CA THR A 100 6.45 3.75 -1.87
C THR A 100 6.68 5.24 -2.09
N TYR A 101 5.77 5.92 -2.79
CA TYR A 101 5.88 7.37 -3.03
C TYR A 101 5.76 8.21 -1.76
N ASP A 102 4.99 7.74 -0.79
CA ASP A 102 4.76 8.43 0.48
C ASP A 102 5.72 8.01 1.59
N ALA A 103 6.69 7.12 1.34
CA ALA A 103 7.58 6.55 2.35
C ALA A 103 8.19 7.61 3.30
N GLU A 104 8.70 8.73 2.77
CA GLU A 104 9.26 9.82 3.59
C GLU A 104 8.20 10.50 4.49
N ARG A 105 7.00 10.72 3.96
CA ARG A 105 5.89 11.31 4.73
C ARG A 105 5.45 10.36 5.82
N ILE A 106 5.34 9.07 5.51
CA ILE A 106 4.96 8.02 6.46
C ILE A 106 5.99 7.93 7.57
N TYR A 107 7.27 7.81 7.23
CA TYR A 107 8.36 7.78 8.21
C TYR A 107 8.34 9.00 9.14
N ALA A 108 8.25 10.21 8.56
CA ALA A 108 8.18 11.44 9.35
C ALA A 108 6.93 11.51 10.25
N SER A 109 5.81 10.95 9.80
CA SER A 109 4.55 10.92 10.56
C SER A 109 4.62 9.97 11.75
N PHE A 110 5.18 8.77 11.57
CA PHE A 110 5.41 7.82 12.65
C PHE A 110 6.41 8.35 13.70
N MET A 111 7.49 8.99 13.24
CA MET A 111 8.44 9.64 14.14
C MET A 111 7.80 10.79 14.92
N LYS A 112 6.92 11.58 14.29
CA LYS A 112 6.24 12.71 14.92
C LYS A 112 5.26 12.26 16.01
N ASP A 113 4.37 11.32 15.70
CA ASP A 113 3.25 10.99 16.58
C ASP A 113 3.62 9.95 17.64
N TYR A 114 4.49 9.00 17.27
CA TYR A 114 4.80 7.84 18.11
C TYR A 114 6.26 7.81 18.55
N GLY A 115 7.13 8.65 17.98
CA GLY A 115 8.58 8.50 18.16
C GLY A 115 9.11 7.16 17.63
N LEU A 116 8.39 6.54 16.70
CA LEU A 116 8.69 5.20 16.20
C LEU A 116 9.53 5.27 14.93
N ASP A 117 10.78 4.81 15.05
CA ASP A 117 11.71 4.67 13.94
C ASP A 117 11.36 3.41 13.14
N LEU A 118 10.66 3.58 12.01
CA LEU A 118 10.22 2.46 11.17
C LEU A 118 11.39 1.66 10.59
N ILE A 119 12.56 2.27 10.39
CA ILE A 119 13.74 1.54 9.90
C ILE A 119 14.23 0.56 10.96
N LYS A 120 14.22 0.95 12.24
CA LYS A 120 14.54 0.04 13.35
C LYS A 120 13.45 -0.98 13.63
N ALA A 121 12.20 -0.69 13.27
CA ALA A 121 11.05 -1.56 13.49
C ALA A 121 10.91 -2.69 12.44
N GLN A 122 11.71 -2.67 11.37
CA GLN A 122 11.71 -3.71 10.33
C GLN A 122 11.89 -5.11 10.95
N GLY A 123 11.10 -6.07 10.48
CA GLY A 123 11.04 -7.44 11.00
C GLY A 123 10.44 -7.59 12.41
N ASN A 124 10.07 -6.50 13.08
CA ASN A 124 9.58 -6.53 14.47
C ASN A 124 8.16 -5.95 14.63
N LEU A 125 7.66 -5.24 13.61
CA LEU A 125 6.31 -4.67 13.59
C LEU A 125 5.46 -5.40 12.54
N SER A 126 4.38 -6.07 12.96
CA SER A 126 3.47 -6.74 12.03
C SER A 126 2.66 -5.74 11.21
N TRP A 127 2.21 -6.14 10.02
CA TRP A 127 1.40 -5.34 9.12
C TRP A 127 0.12 -4.83 9.79
N ALA A 128 -0.56 -5.69 10.56
CA ALA A 128 -1.77 -5.31 11.29
C ALA A 128 -1.49 -4.17 12.30
N HIS A 129 -0.39 -4.26 13.06
CA HIS A 129 0.00 -3.18 13.98
C HIS A 129 0.41 -1.91 13.23
N PHE A 130 1.18 -2.05 12.16
CA PHE A 130 1.55 -0.92 11.31
C PHE A 130 0.31 -0.19 10.79
N MET A 131 -0.71 -0.91 10.30
CA MET A 131 -1.94 -0.31 9.80
C MET A 131 -2.79 0.33 10.91
N VAL A 132 -2.83 -0.25 12.12
CA VAL A 132 -3.49 0.38 13.27
C VAL A 132 -2.83 1.72 13.61
N LEU A 133 -1.49 1.77 13.63
CA LEU A 133 -0.74 3.00 13.87
C LEU A 133 -0.94 4.00 12.72
N PHE A 134 -0.83 3.54 11.47
CA PHE A 134 -1.00 4.36 10.28
C PHE A 134 -2.39 5.04 10.25
N ASN A 135 -3.45 4.27 10.51
CA ASN A 135 -4.83 4.78 10.57
C ASN A 135 -5.10 5.66 11.80
N GLY A 136 -4.21 5.64 12.80
CA GLY A 136 -4.30 6.44 14.02
C GLY A 136 -3.46 7.72 14.02
N LEU A 137 -2.80 8.05 12.90
CA LEU A 137 -1.99 9.26 12.77
C LEU A 137 -2.85 10.52 12.89
N SER A 138 -2.32 11.58 13.52
CA SER A 138 -3.01 12.85 13.65
C SER A 138 -3.08 13.62 12.33
N ASP A 139 -4.13 14.42 12.16
CA ASP A 139 -4.40 15.20 10.94
C ASP A 139 -3.24 16.13 10.52
N ASP A 140 -2.42 16.55 11.47
CA ASP A 140 -1.34 17.50 11.24
C ASP A 140 0.00 16.83 10.86
N THR A 141 0.03 15.51 10.72
CA THR A 141 1.18 14.74 10.22
C THR A 141 1.40 14.97 8.72
N PRO A 142 2.65 14.82 8.23
CA PRO A 142 2.95 14.94 6.80
C PRO A 142 2.09 14.08 5.88
N ILE A 143 1.82 12.81 6.24
CA ILE A 143 1.00 11.92 5.42
C ILE A 143 -0.48 12.29 5.47
N MET A 144 -1.03 12.61 6.64
CA MET A 144 -2.43 13.00 6.75
C MET A 144 -2.73 14.31 6.02
N LYS A 145 -1.78 15.25 5.96
CA LYS A 145 -1.88 16.43 5.10
C LYS A 145 -1.94 16.06 3.61
N ALA A 146 -1.13 15.11 3.16
CA ALA A 146 -1.16 14.66 1.76
C ALA A 146 -2.51 14.01 1.44
N ILE A 147 -2.98 13.08 2.28
CA ILE A 147 -4.29 12.42 2.17
C ILE A 147 -5.41 13.46 2.16
N HIS A 148 -5.38 14.42 3.09
CA HIS A 148 -6.35 15.50 3.15
C HIS A 148 -6.43 16.27 1.83
N TYR A 149 -5.30 16.74 1.29
CA TYR A 149 -5.34 17.49 0.05
C TYR A 149 -5.71 16.63 -1.16
N ARG A 150 -5.35 15.35 -1.21
CA ARG A 150 -5.82 14.43 -2.26
C ARG A 150 -7.34 14.30 -2.26
N THR A 151 -7.95 14.20 -1.08
CA THR A 151 -9.38 13.87 -0.93
C THR A 151 -10.32 15.06 -0.73
N CYS A 152 -9.83 16.21 -0.24
CA CYS A 152 -10.69 17.33 0.12
C CYS A 152 -11.44 17.91 -1.09
N GLN A 153 -12.62 18.49 -0.88
CA GLN A 153 -13.36 19.14 -1.95
C GLN A 153 -12.86 20.57 -2.18
N VAL A 154 -12.87 21.01 -3.43
CA VAL A 154 -12.63 22.42 -3.75
C VAL A 154 -13.93 23.19 -3.50
N PRO A 155 -13.93 24.24 -2.65
CA PRO A 155 -15.13 25.01 -2.37
C PRO A 155 -15.71 25.62 -3.66
N LYS A 156 -17.04 25.75 -3.70
CA LYS A 156 -17.79 26.35 -4.81
C LYS A 156 -18.20 27.78 -4.43
N GLY A 157 -18.34 28.67 -5.42
CA GLY A 157 -18.70 30.07 -5.19
C GLY A 157 -17.55 31.03 -5.54
N SER A 158 -17.91 32.23 -5.99
CA SER A 158 -16.95 33.28 -6.39
C SER A 158 -16.24 33.92 -5.19
N GLU A 159 -16.88 33.91 -4.03
CA GLU A 159 -16.37 34.43 -2.76
C GLU A 159 -15.16 33.64 -2.24
N TYR A 160 -14.97 32.40 -2.69
CA TYR A 160 -13.82 31.55 -2.35
C TYR A 160 -12.73 31.55 -3.43
N ALA A 161 -12.70 32.52 -4.35
CA ALA A 161 -11.78 32.50 -5.49
C ALA A 161 -10.31 32.24 -5.10
N GLU A 162 -9.81 32.89 -4.05
CA GLU A 162 -8.43 32.72 -3.58
C GLU A 162 -8.21 31.38 -2.86
N GLU A 163 -9.14 30.95 -2.00
CA GLU A 163 -9.04 29.65 -1.33
C GLU A 163 -9.12 28.50 -2.33
N ARG A 164 -9.95 28.63 -3.37
CA ARG A 164 -10.00 27.67 -4.49
C ARG A 164 -8.66 27.56 -5.20
N LYS A 165 -8.01 28.69 -5.53
CA LYS A 165 -6.67 28.68 -6.14
C LYS A 165 -5.66 27.99 -5.23
N ARG A 166 -5.69 28.27 -3.93
CA ARG A 166 -4.83 27.65 -2.93
C ARG A 166 -5.03 26.13 -2.85
N ILE A 167 -6.27 25.66 -2.70
CA ILE A 167 -6.58 24.23 -2.61
C ILE A 167 -6.20 23.51 -3.91
N ILE A 168 -6.48 24.09 -5.09
CA ILE A 168 -6.07 23.51 -6.38
C ILE A 168 -4.56 23.37 -6.46
N LYS A 169 -3.79 24.37 -6.00
CA LYS A 169 -2.33 24.30 -5.95
C LYS A 169 -1.85 23.18 -5.03
N LEU A 170 -2.45 23.04 -3.85
CA LEU A 170 -2.08 22.02 -2.86
C LEU A 170 -2.45 20.61 -3.35
N LYS A 171 -3.62 20.45 -3.98
CA LYS A 171 -4.02 19.23 -4.68
C LYS A 171 -2.96 18.78 -5.69
N ARG A 172 -2.51 19.69 -6.56
CA ARG A 172 -1.44 19.41 -7.53
C ARG A 172 -0.10 19.08 -6.87
N HIS A 173 0.20 19.69 -5.74
CA HIS A 173 1.44 19.44 -5.02
C HIS A 173 1.49 18.04 -4.38
N TYR A 174 0.36 17.57 -3.83
CA TYR A 174 0.25 16.27 -3.19
C TYR A 174 -0.27 15.15 -4.10
N GLU A 175 -0.61 15.45 -5.36
CA GLU A 175 -1.08 14.50 -6.37
C GLU A 175 -0.11 13.31 -6.49
N LEU A 176 -0.66 12.09 -6.55
CA LEU A 176 0.13 10.88 -6.81
C LEU A 176 0.59 10.86 -8.26
N PRO A 177 1.76 10.26 -8.57
CA PRO A 177 2.24 10.11 -9.95
C PRO A 177 1.23 9.40 -10.86
N SER A 178 0.56 8.36 -10.35
CA SER A 178 -0.51 7.62 -11.04
C SER A 178 -1.66 8.55 -11.45
N HIS A 179 -2.16 9.35 -10.51
CA HIS A 179 -3.25 10.33 -10.74
C HIS A 179 -2.83 11.43 -11.72
N LYS A 180 -1.61 11.96 -11.58
CA LYS A 180 -1.06 12.96 -12.49
C LYS A 180 -1.02 12.44 -13.93
N LYS A 181 -0.52 11.22 -14.12
CA LYS A 181 -0.44 10.57 -15.44
C LYS A 181 -1.83 10.37 -16.04
N ALA A 182 -2.79 9.90 -15.25
CA ALA A 182 -4.17 9.73 -15.71
C ALA A 182 -4.81 11.06 -16.13
N ARG A 183 -4.63 12.12 -15.33
CA ARG A 183 -5.13 13.48 -15.64
C ARG A 183 -4.51 14.05 -16.92
N GLU A 184 -3.20 13.88 -17.11
CA GLU A 184 -2.50 14.34 -18.31
C GLU A 184 -2.98 13.57 -19.55
N ALA A 185 -3.14 12.25 -19.46
CA ALA A 185 -3.71 11.43 -20.54
C ALA A 185 -5.14 11.86 -20.91
N ALA A 186 -6.00 12.09 -19.91
CA ALA A 186 -7.36 12.58 -20.14
C ALA A 186 -7.39 13.98 -20.79
N THR A 187 -6.46 14.86 -20.41
CA THR A 187 -6.31 16.18 -21.02
C THR A 187 -5.95 16.07 -22.50
N VAL A 188 -4.99 15.20 -22.83
CA VAL A 188 -4.57 14.95 -24.22
C VAL A 188 -5.72 14.38 -25.05
N ALA A 189 -6.47 13.41 -24.51
CA ALA A 189 -7.63 12.82 -25.18
C ALA A 189 -8.70 13.89 -25.50
N ALA A 190 -9.06 14.72 -24.53
CA ALA A 190 -10.04 15.79 -24.73
C ALA A 190 -9.61 16.81 -25.80
N LEU A 191 -8.32 17.12 -25.90
CA LEU A 191 -7.79 18.00 -26.95
C LEU A 191 -7.91 17.38 -28.34
N TYR A 192 -7.71 16.07 -28.47
CA TYR A 192 -7.91 15.37 -29.74
C TYR A 192 -9.38 15.33 -30.15
N ASP A 193 -10.29 15.07 -29.22
CA ASP A 193 -11.74 15.08 -29.48
C ASP A 193 -12.21 16.45 -29.97
N LEU A 194 -11.77 17.52 -29.32
CA LEU A 194 -12.08 18.90 -29.74
C LEU A 194 -11.55 19.22 -31.14
N ARG A 195 -10.35 18.74 -31.49
CA ARG A 195 -9.77 18.92 -32.82
C ARG A 195 -10.60 18.20 -33.89
N ASP A 196 -11.07 16.99 -33.59
CA ASP A 196 -11.78 16.16 -34.56
C ASP A 196 -13.24 16.61 -34.73
N GLN A 197 -13.87 17.20 -33.71
CA GLN A 197 -15.16 17.90 -33.82
C GLN A 197 -15.08 19.22 -34.62
N ALA A 198 -13.90 19.82 -34.73
CA ALA A 198 -13.68 21.06 -35.45
C ALA A 198 -13.36 20.86 -36.96
N LYS A 199 -13.33 19.62 -37.43
CA LYS A 199 -13.17 19.25 -38.86
C LYS A 199 -14.52 18.89 -39.47
#